data_AF-A0A1D2WEE8-F1
#
_entry.id   AF-A0A1D2WEE8-F1
#
_cell.length_a   1.000
_cell.length_b   1.000
_cell.length_c   1.000
_cell.angle_alpha   90.00
_cell.angle_beta   90.00
_cell.angle_gamma   90.00
#
_symmetry.space_group_name_H-M   'P 1'
#
loop_
_entity.id
_entity.type
_entity.pdbx_description
1 polymer ?
#
loop_
_entity_poly.entity_id
_entity_poly.type
_entity_poly.pdbx_seq_one_letter_code
_entity_poly.pdbx_strand_id
1 'polypeptide(L)' 'MKIVSWNCGMAFYANKKYKKIRELDADIYVILEVNRPKVVDEDYKKFMKNSIYLERIYDNDDVNGLYSYIEHYDG' A
#
# COMPACT_ATOMS: atom_id res chain seq x y z
N MET A 1 5.01 -7.07 -18.12
CA MET A 1 4.06 -7.30 -17.03
C MET A 1 4.75 -7.99 -15.86
N LYS A 2 5.17 -7.18 -14.89
CA LYS A 2 5.76 -7.54 -13.62
C LYS A 2 4.78 -7.15 -12.53
N ILE A 3 4.39 -8.13 -11.73
CA ILE A 3 3.52 -7.94 -10.58
C ILE A 3 4.36 -8.19 -9.33
N VAL A 4 4.36 -7.23 -8.41
CA VAL A 4 5.03 -7.36 -7.12
C VAL A 4 3.99 -7.37 -6.02
N SER A 5 3.95 -8.44 -5.24
CA SER A 5 3.13 -8.50 -4.03
C SER A 5 3.99 -8.42 -2.78
N TRP A 6 3.60 -7.61 -1.79
CA TRP A 6 4.31 -7.51 -0.52
C TRP A 6 3.37 -7.36 0.68
N ASN A 7 3.40 -8.34 1.58
CA ASN A 7 2.90 -8.18 2.95
C ASN A 7 3.87 -7.31 3.76
N CYS A 8 3.39 -6.15 4.22
CA CYS A 8 4.21 -5.11 4.82
C CYS A 8 4.22 -5.11 6.34
N GLY A 9 3.58 -6.07 7.02
CA GLY A 9 3.59 -6.19 8.48
C GLY A 9 3.19 -4.90 9.20
N MET A 10 2.13 -4.23 8.73
CA MET A 10 1.58 -2.98 9.28
C MET A 10 2.55 -1.79 9.35
N ALA A 11 3.63 -1.77 8.56
CA ALA A 11 4.64 -0.71 8.62
C ALA A 11 5.05 -0.20 7.23
N PHE A 12 4.12 -0.12 6.28
CA PHE A 12 4.41 0.29 4.91
C PHE A 12 4.84 1.77 4.80
N TYR A 13 3.98 2.68 5.25
CA TYR A 13 4.29 4.10 5.26
C TYR A 13 5.31 4.47 6.34
N ALA A 14 5.14 3.93 7.57
CA ALA A 14 5.99 4.29 8.71
C ALA A 14 7.48 4.02 8.45
N ASN A 15 7.81 2.95 7.71
CA ASN A 15 9.19 2.60 7.34
C ASN A 15 9.57 3.03 5.91
N LYS A 16 8.78 3.91 5.27
CA LYS A 16 9.01 4.42 3.91
C LYS A 16 9.22 3.30 2.87
N LYS A 17 8.55 2.15 3.04
CA LYS A 17 8.67 0.99 2.15
C LYS A 17 8.20 1.30 0.73
N TYR A 18 7.30 2.27 0.58
CA TYR A 18 6.87 2.80 -0.71
C TYR A 18 8.01 3.36 -1.56
N LYS A 19 9.08 3.91 -0.96
CA LYS A 19 10.24 4.38 -1.72
C LYS A 19 11.04 3.20 -2.29
N LYS A 20 11.29 2.19 -1.46
CA LYS A 20 12.05 0.99 -1.84
C LYS A 20 11.33 0.16 -2.89
N ILE A 21 10.02 -0.02 -2.77
CA ILE A 21 9.31 -0.90 -3.69
C ILE A 21 9.25 -0.34 -5.12
N ARG A 22 9.33 0.98 -5.29
CA ARG A 22 9.43 1.63 -6.60
C ARG A 22 10.71 1.29 -7.34
N GLU A 23 11.79 0.98 -6.63
CA GLU A 23 13.06 0.52 -7.24
C GLU A 23 12.89 -0.80 -8.00
N LEU A 24 11.79 -1.54 -7.74
CA LEU A 24 11.48 -2.77 -8.45
C LEU A 24 10.83 -2.55 -9.82
N ASP A 25 10.40 -1.33 -10.18
CA ASP A 25 9.85 -1.01 -11.50
C ASP A 25 8.81 -2.02 -12.00
N ALA A 26 7.71 -2.15 -11.24
CA ALA A 26 6.64 -3.10 -11.53
C ALA A 26 5.45 -2.38 -12.16
N ASP A 27 4.74 -3.06 -13.06
CA ASP A 27 3.51 -2.55 -13.68
C ASP A 27 2.36 -2.48 -12.66
N ILE A 28 2.34 -3.43 -11.71
CA ILE A 28 1.33 -3.52 -10.64
C ILE A 28 2.00 -3.88 -9.32
N TYR A 29 1.65 -3.14 -8.27
CA TYR A 29 1.97 -3.47 -6.89
C TYR A 29 0.73 -3.93 -6.13
N VAL A 30 0.80 -5.07 -5.43
CA VAL A 30 -0.23 -5.58 -4.53
C VAL A 30 0.31 -5.57 -3.11
N ILE A 31 -0.11 -4.61 -2.30
CA ILE A 31 0.51 -4.39 -0.99
C ILE A 31 -0.50 -4.72 0.10
N LEU A 32 -0.12 -5.63 0.99
CA LEU A 32 -0.95 -6.15 2.07
C LEU A 32 -0.41 -5.67 3.42
N GLU A 33 -1.26 -5.66 4.45
CA GLU A 33 -0.93 -5.19 5.80
C GLU A 33 -0.28 -3.81 5.81
N VAL A 34 -0.87 -2.86 5.09
CA VAL A 34 -0.40 -1.48 5.15
C VAL A 34 -0.94 -0.82 6.42
N ASN A 35 -0.21 0.13 6.98
CA ASN A 35 -0.76 1.01 8.01
C ASN A 35 -1.64 2.09 7.37
N ARG A 36 -2.56 2.65 8.16
CA ARG A 36 -3.40 3.80 7.80
C ARG A 36 -2.88 5.09 8.44
N PRO A 37 -1.85 5.75 7.88
CA PRO A 37 -1.34 7.00 8.43
C PRO A 37 -2.40 8.11 8.38
N LYS A 38 -2.54 8.88 9.47
CA LYS A 38 -3.42 10.07 9.51
C LYS A 38 -2.85 11.25 8.73
N VAL A 39 -1.52 11.31 8.61
CA VAL A 39 -0.79 12.36 7.92
C VAL A 39 0.27 11.69 7.04
N VAL A 40 0.31 12.08 5.78
CA VAL A 40 1.23 11.54 4.77
C VAL A 40 1.97 12.64 4.03
N ASP A 41 3.20 12.34 3.60
CA ASP A 41 3.98 13.21 2.72
C ASP A 41 3.47 13.20 1.26
N GLU A 42 3.91 14.19 0.48
CA GLU A 42 3.51 14.35 -0.93
C GLU A 42 4.01 13.22 -1.84
N ASP A 43 5.15 12.59 -1.52
CA ASP A 43 5.68 11.48 -2.30
C ASP A 43 4.76 10.26 -2.19
N TYR A 44 4.30 9.97 -0.97
CA TYR A 44 3.35 8.89 -0.72
C TYR A 44 2.00 9.16 -1.38
N LYS A 45 1.50 10.40 -1.36
CA LYS A 45 0.28 10.77 -2.10
C LYS A 45 0.42 10.53 -3.60
N LYS A 46 1.56 10.89 -4.19
CA LYS A 46 1.83 10.66 -5.62
C LYS A 46 1.87 9.19 -5.97
N PHE A 47 2.51 8.39 -5.13
CA PHE A 47 2.54 6.93 -5.26
C PHE A 47 1.11 6.37 -5.19
N MET A 48 0.35 6.71 -4.16
CA MET A 48 -1.05 6.27 -4.03
C MET A 48 -2.04 6.82 -5.08
N LYS A 49 -1.65 7.76 -5.95
CA LYS A 49 -2.57 8.48 -6.86
C LYS A 49 -3.35 7.54 -7.79
N ASN A 50 -2.71 6.48 -8.27
CA ASN A 50 -3.29 5.49 -9.17
C ASN A 50 -3.54 4.16 -8.43
N SER A 51 -3.91 4.24 -7.15
CA SER A 51 -4.14 3.07 -6.32
C SER A 51 -5.61 2.90 -5.94
N ILE A 52 -6.03 1.64 -5.83
CA ILE A 52 -7.30 1.24 -5.22
C ILE A 52 -6.98 0.75 -3.82
N TYR A 53 -7.50 1.45 -2.82
CA TYR A 53 -7.41 1.03 -1.43
C TYR A 53 -8.60 0.15 -1.08
N LEU A 54 -8.34 -1.07 -0.63
CA LEU A 54 -9.35 -2.00 -0.17
C LEU A 54 -9.36 -1.98 1.35
N GLU A 55 -10.39 -1.32 1.91
CA GLU A 55 -10.70 -1.43 3.33
C GLU A 55 -11.25 -2.82 3.62
N ARG A 56 -10.75 -3.45 4.69
CA ARG A 56 -11.39 -4.66 5.22
C ARG A 56 -12.73 -4.24 5.83
N ILE A 57 -13.83 -4.75 5.28
CA ILE A 57 -15.15 -4.61 5.88
C ILE A 57 -15.21 -5.59 7.06
N TYR A 58 -15.37 -5.07 8.27
CA TYR A 58 -15.57 -5.88 9.47
C TYR A 58 -17.07 -6.14 9.65
N ASP A 59 -17.41 -7.40 9.89
CA ASP A 59 -18.63 -7.77 10.59
C ASP A 59 -18.20 -8.15 12.01
N ASN A 60 -18.60 -7.34 13.00
CA ASN A 60 -18.37 -7.50 14.45
C ASN A 60 -16.91 -7.46 14.98
N ASP A 61 -16.48 -6.24 15.34
CA ASP A 61 -15.69 -5.86 16.53
C ASP A 61 -14.37 -6.56 16.97
N ASP A 62 -13.70 -7.35 16.12
CA ASP A 62 -12.33 -7.81 16.45
C ASP A 62 -11.19 -7.03 15.76
N VAL A 63 -10.33 -6.49 16.61
CA VAL A 63 -9.37 -5.41 16.34
C VAL A 63 -8.09 -5.95 15.71
N ASN A 64 -7.82 -5.51 14.47
CA ASN A 64 -6.51 -5.06 13.92
C ASN A 64 -6.52 -5.12 12.38
N GLY A 65 -6.69 -3.95 11.75
CA GLY A 65 -6.88 -3.79 10.31
C GLY A 65 -5.67 -4.19 9.47
N LEU A 66 -5.76 -5.34 8.80
CA LEU A 66 -4.98 -5.60 7.58
C LEU A 66 -5.57 -4.74 6.46
N TYR A 67 -4.86 -3.70 6.06
CA TYR A 67 -5.24 -2.90 4.89
C TYR A 67 -4.45 -3.35 3.66
N SER A 68 -5.07 -3.26 2.49
CA SER A 68 -4.40 -3.57 1.23
C SER A 68 -4.67 -2.51 0.19
N TYR A 69 -3.74 -2.29 -0.73
CA TYR A 69 -4.03 -1.55 -1.95
C TYR A 69 -3.34 -2.16 -3.16
N ILE A 70 -3.90 -1.84 -4.33
CA ILE A 70 -3.33 -2.16 -5.63
C ILE A 70 -2.94 -0.84 -6.29
N GLU A 71 -1.69 -0.66 -6.68
CA GLU A 71 -1.24 0.52 -7.43
C GLU A 71 -0.82 0.12 -8.84
N HIS A 72 -1.28 0.91 -9.81
CA HIS A 72 -0.89 0.80 -11.20
C HIS A 72 0.17 1.86 -11.55
N TYR A 73 1.26 1.41 -12.16
CA TYR A 73 2.32 2.28 -12.64
C TYR A 73 2.12 2.57 -14.13
N ASP A 74 1.87 3.83 -14.49
CA ASP A 74 1.53 4.23 -15.86
C ASP A 74 2.76 4.39 -16.80
N GLY A 75 3.99 4.24 -16.27
CA GLY A 75 5.23 4.48 -17.02
C GLY A 75 5.66 5.94 -17.05
#